data_AF-A0A7J7X0N0-F1
#
_entry.id   AF-A0A7J7X0N0-F1
#
_cell.length_a   1.000
_cell.length_b   1.000
_cell.length_c   1.000
_cell.angle_alpha   90.00
_cell.angle_beta   90.00
_cell.angle_gamma   90.00
#
_symmetry.space_group_name_H-M   'P 1'
#
loop_
_entity.id
_entity.type
_entity.pdbx_description
1 polymer ?
#
loop_
_entity_poly.entity_id
_entity_poly.type
_entity_poly.pdbx_seq_one_letter_code
_entity_poly.pdbx_strand_id
1 'polypeptide(L)'
;MLGLLLLLLLCGLGSQGFPARSFKMPKDAEQMVQQYLENYYDLKSVGEQIGQIGRQRKGSLVVEKLKQMQKFFGLKVTGKPDAETLKMMQQARCGVPDVAAYVLTQGNPRWEQTQLTYRIENYTPDLSRADVDHAIEKAFQLWSAVTPLTFSKVSEGLADIMISFTRGDHGDNSPFYGPEGDLAHAFQPGPHIGGDIHFDEDETWTNDLRHYNLFYVAAHELGHSLGLSHSNDIGALMYPNYNVNSYDDIQLSQDDINGIQAIYGPSKNPSQPTGRQTPQMCDSKLTFDAITTLRGEVMFLKDRFYMRPGSHYSEPELHYINVFWPNLPNGLQAAYEFADRDEIRFFKGNEYWAVRGTEMLPGYPRSIHRSFGFPRSVENIDAAVFEENTGKTYFFVADKIWRYDEYKQSMDAGYPKQIAADFPGIGNHVDAVFQKNGFLYFFRGRRQYKFDPRTKRVLTLLKPNSWFNCR
;
A
#
# COMPACT_ATOMS: atom_id res chain seq x y z
N MET A 1 -59.57 40.68 -17.35
CA MET A 1 -59.19 41.27 -16.05
C MET A 1 -59.38 40.19 -14.99
N LEU A 2 -58.34 39.37 -14.78
CA LEU A 2 -57.37 39.49 -13.69
C LEU A 2 -57.97 39.13 -12.33
N GLY A 3 -57.93 37.83 -12.02
CA GLY A 3 -57.95 37.32 -10.64
C GLY A 3 -56.53 36.92 -10.27
N LEU A 4 -55.86 37.74 -9.47
CA LEU A 4 -54.65 37.40 -8.74
C LEU A 4 -54.59 38.27 -7.48
N LEU A 5 -54.03 37.71 -6.40
CA LEU A 5 -53.77 38.30 -5.08
C LEU A 5 -54.86 38.08 -4.03
N LEU A 6 -54.75 36.97 -3.30
CA LEU A 6 -54.86 36.99 -1.85
C LEU A 6 -54.10 35.79 -1.26
N LEU A 7 -52.98 36.08 -0.58
CA LEU A 7 -52.53 35.55 0.72
C LEU A 7 -51.02 35.82 0.88
N LEU A 8 -50.72 37.03 1.33
CA LEU A 8 -49.47 37.37 2.01
C LEU A 8 -49.62 36.93 3.47
N LEU A 9 -49.03 35.80 3.84
CA LEU A 9 -48.85 35.40 5.22
C LEU A 9 -47.48 34.72 5.38
N LEU A 10 -46.60 35.46 6.05
CA LEU A 10 -45.39 35.06 6.77
C LEU A 10 -44.69 33.76 6.35
N CYS A 11 -43.60 33.92 5.60
CA CYS A 11 -42.43 33.03 5.70
C CYS A 11 -41.18 33.89 5.79
N GLY A 12 -40.91 34.41 6.99
CA GLY A 12 -39.55 34.76 7.38
C GLY A 12 -38.78 33.46 7.53
N LEU A 13 -38.20 32.96 6.44
CA LEU A 13 -37.19 31.92 6.51
C LEU A 13 -35.95 32.53 7.17
N GLY A 14 -35.86 32.38 8.49
CA GLY A 14 -34.60 32.48 9.17
C GLY A 14 -33.65 31.49 8.54
N SER A 15 -32.64 32.01 7.84
CA SER A 15 -31.45 31.25 7.45
C SER A 15 -30.73 30.84 8.74
N GLN A 16 -31.20 29.75 9.37
CA GLN A 16 -30.40 29.01 10.32
C GLN A 16 -29.31 28.32 9.49
N GLY A 17 -28.22 29.03 9.24
CA GLY A 17 -26.99 28.38 8.82
C GLY A 17 -26.67 27.36 9.89
N PHE A 18 -26.71 26.07 9.53
CA PHE A 18 -26.17 25.03 10.40
C PHE A 18 -24.76 25.47 10.79
N PRO A 19 -24.45 25.61 12.10
CA PRO A 19 -23.10 25.92 12.49
C PRO A 19 -22.22 24.82 11.90
N ALA A 20 -21.23 25.22 11.09
CA ALA A 20 -20.14 24.35 10.72
C ALA A 20 -19.63 23.75 12.03
N ARG A 21 -19.94 22.48 12.24
CA ARG A 21 -19.54 21.75 13.44
C ARG A 21 -18.03 21.82 13.43
N SER A 22 -17.47 22.68 14.28
CA SER A 22 -16.04 22.67 14.52
C SER A 22 -15.76 21.25 14.98
N PHE A 23 -15.07 20.49 14.13
CA PHE A 23 -14.65 19.15 14.47
C PHE A 23 -13.60 19.35 15.56
N LYS A 24 -14.05 19.41 16.82
CA LYS A 24 -13.17 19.29 17.97
C LYS A 24 -12.61 17.89 17.88
N MET A 25 -11.30 17.81 17.64
CA MET A 25 -10.55 16.59 17.75
C MET A 25 -10.91 15.90 19.07
N PRO A 26 -11.17 14.58 19.07
CA PRO A 26 -11.10 13.81 20.31
C PRO A 26 -9.74 14.10 20.96
N LYS A 27 -9.69 14.32 22.28
CA LYS A 27 -8.44 14.66 22.98
C LYS A 27 -7.33 13.65 22.71
N ASP A 28 -7.69 12.39 22.50
CA ASP A 28 -6.79 11.28 22.22
C ASP A 28 -6.09 11.42 20.86
N ALA A 29 -6.75 12.02 19.86
CA ALA A 29 -6.18 12.23 18.53
C ALA A 29 -5.14 13.36 18.49
N GLU A 30 -5.33 14.44 19.28
CA GLU A 30 -4.33 15.51 19.39
C GLU A 30 -3.05 15.00 20.06
N GLN A 31 -3.19 14.17 21.11
CA GLN A 31 -2.06 13.58 21.82
C GLN A 31 -1.29 12.59 20.92
N MET A 32 -2.01 11.72 20.19
CA MET A 32 -1.41 10.79 19.23
C MET A 32 -0.58 11.51 18.17
N VAL A 33 -1.15 12.56 17.55
CA VAL A 33 -0.45 13.34 16.52
C VAL A 33 0.79 14.03 17.11
N GLN A 34 0.68 14.60 18.31
CA GLN A 34 1.82 15.23 18.97
C GLN A 34 2.94 14.22 19.21
N GLN A 35 2.63 13.07 19.81
CA GLN A 35 3.61 12.03 20.14
C GLN A 35 4.24 11.42 18.87
N TYR A 36 3.44 11.14 17.84
CA TYR A 36 3.93 10.61 16.57
C TYR A 36 4.92 11.57 15.90
N LEU A 37 4.60 12.86 15.89
CA LEU A 37 5.50 13.86 15.30
C LEU A 37 6.75 14.12 16.16
N GLU A 38 6.63 13.99 17.49
CA GLU A 38 7.78 14.05 18.41
C GLU A 38 8.74 12.89 18.15
N ASN A 39 8.21 11.67 18.04
CA ASN A 39 9.02 10.47 17.86
C ASN A 39 9.68 10.42 16.47
N TYR A 40 8.95 10.73 15.39
CA TYR A 40 9.42 10.39 14.04
C TYR A 40 9.67 11.58 13.12
N TYR A 41 9.23 12.77 13.51
CA TYR A 41 9.32 13.97 12.68
C TYR A 41 10.14 15.10 13.30
N ASP A 42 10.93 14.82 14.35
CA ASP A 42 11.73 15.83 15.06
C ASP A 42 10.88 17.06 15.45
N LEU A 43 9.66 16.80 15.92
CA LEU A 43 8.91 17.82 16.62
C LEU A 43 9.53 17.92 18.01
N LYS A 44 10.39 18.92 18.24
CA LYS A 44 11.05 19.11 19.53
C LYS A 44 10.02 19.06 20.67
N SER A 45 10.24 18.13 21.62
CA SER A 45 9.51 18.15 22.88
C SER A 45 9.72 19.52 23.53
N VAL A 46 8.66 20.09 24.06
CA VAL A 46 8.59 21.50 24.50
C VAL A 46 9.44 21.77 25.77
N GLY A 47 10.38 20.89 26.11
CA GLY A 47 11.21 20.96 27.31
C GLY A 47 12.53 21.71 27.18
N GLU A 48 13.20 21.70 26.02
CA GLU A 48 14.65 22.04 26.01
C GLU A 48 15.09 23.25 25.19
N GLN A 49 14.17 23.98 24.55
CA GLN A 49 14.49 25.32 24.01
C GLN A 49 13.43 26.37 24.35
N ILE A 50 13.68 27.04 25.48
CA ILE A 50 13.35 28.45 25.77
C ILE A 50 11.86 28.73 26.01
N GLY A 51 11.55 29.17 27.23
CA GLY A 51 10.22 29.57 27.73
C GLY A 51 9.58 30.79 27.07
N GLN A 52 9.56 30.88 25.74
CA GLN A 52 8.95 31.99 24.98
C GLN A 52 8.30 31.57 23.64
N ILE A 53 7.85 30.32 23.47
CA ILE A 53 7.06 29.96 22.28
C ILE A 53 5.57 30.11 22.59
N GLY A 54 4.95 31.18 22.06
CA GLY A 54 3.51 31.41 22.19
C GLY A 54 2.67 30.29 21.55
N ARG A 55 1.46 30.05 22.07
CA ARG A 55 0.53 28.97 21.65
C ARG A 55 0.26 28.92 20.14
N GLN A 56 0.29 30.07 19.46
CA GLN A 56 0.16 30.18 17.99
C GLN A 56 1.36 29.62 17.23
N ARG A 57 2.60 29.86 17.69
CA ARG A 57 3.82 29.32 17.05
C ARG A 57 3.91 27.80 17.23
N LYS A 58 3.45 27.26 18.36
CA LYS A 58 3.34 25.80 18.59
C LYS A 58 2.38 25.13 17.60
N GLY A 59 1.19 25.71 17.39
CA GLY A 59 0.24 25.22 16.39
C GLY A 59 0.81 25.25 14.96
N SER A 60 1.63 26.25 14.63
CA SER A 60 2.31 26.35 13.32
C SER A 60 3.29 25.19 13.07
N LEU A 61 4.11 24.83 14.07
CA LEU A 61 5.11 23.76 13.93
C LEU A 61 4.46 22.37 13.77
N VAL A 62 3.41 22.08 14.53
CA VAL A 62 2.65 20.83 14.39
C VAL A 62 2.08 20.71 12.98
N VAL A 63 1.49 21.79 12.45
CA VAL A 63 0.93 21.81 11.08
C VAL A 63 2.03 21.58 10.04
N GLU A 64 3.22 22.16 10.21
CA GLU A 64 4.35 21.97 9.30
C GLU A 64 4.88 20.53 9.31
N LYS A 65 5.11 19.96 10.50
CA LYS A 65 5.57 18.56 10.64
C LYS A 65 4.51 17.57 10.17
N LEU A 66 3.22 17.87 10.39
CA LEU A 66 2.13 17.05 9.87
C LEU A 66 2.06 17.08 8.34
N LYS A 67 2.32 18.23 7.71
CA LYS A 67 2.45 18.31 6.24
C LYS A 67 3.64 17.52 5.73
N GLN A 68 4.76 17.53 6.47
CA GLN A 68 5.94 16.73 6.14
C GLN A 68 5.62 15.22 6.20
N MET A 69 4.95 14.78 7.26
CA MET A 69 4.47 13.41 7.41
C MET A 69 3.51 13.00 6.30
N GLN A 70 2.47 13.80 6.06
CA GLN A 70 1.52 13.54 4.98
C GLN A 70 2.21 13.42 3.62
N LYS A 71 3.18 14.29 3.34
CA LYS A 71 3.97 14.22 2.11
C LYS A 71 4.84 12.96 2.04
N PHE A 72 5.46 12.55 3.15
CA PHE A 72 6.27 11.34 3.21
C PHE A 72 5.44 10.09 2.90
N PHE A 73 4.25 9.98 3.49
CA PHE A 73 3.34 8.85 3.30
C PHE A 73 2.47 8.94 2.04
N GLY A 74 2.66 9.95 1.17
CA GLY A 74 1.86 10.14 -0.04
C GLY A 74 0.39 10.51 0.21
N LEU A 75 0.06 10.96 1.42
CA LEU A 75 -1.27 11.41 1.81
C LEU A 75 -1.57 12.81 1.26
N LYS A 76 -2.86 13.18 1.29
CA LYS A 76 -3.27 14.56 1.00
C LYS A 76 -2.63 15.52 2.00
N VAL A 77 -1.80 16.44 1.51
CA VAL A 77 -1.08 17.42 2.34
C VAL A 77 -2.02 18.54 2.80
N THR A 78 -2.75 18.28 3.89
CA THR A 78 -3.72 19.21 4.49
C THR A 78 -3.16 19.97 5.69
N GLY A 79 -2.16 19.40 6.36
CA GLY A 79 -1.70 19.84 7.69
C GLY A 79 -2.76 19.67 8.77
N LYS A 80 -3.73 18.78 8.55
CA LYS A 80 -4.80 18.44 9.48
C LYS A 80 -4.81 16.93 9.72
N PRO A 81 -5.09 16.46 10.93
CA PRO A 81 -5.20 15.03 11.22
C PRO A 81 -6.56 14.51 10.74
N ASP A 82 -6.70 14.35 9.42
CA ASP A 82 -7.85 13.67 8.81
C ASP A 82 -7.83 12.16 9.10
N ALA A 83 -8.94 11.48 8.78
CA ALA A 83 -9.13 10.07 9.15
C ALA A 83 -8.05 9.16 8.56
N GLU A 84 -7.64 9.44 7.32
CA GLU A 84 -6.55 8.73 6.64
C GLU A 84 -5.20 8.98 7.31
N THR A 85 -4.90 10.23 7.71
CA THR A 85 -3.68 10.56 8.46
C THR A 85 -3.64 9.82 9.80
N LEU A 86 -4.73 9.81 10.55
CA LEU A 86 -4.80 9.11 11.83
C LEU A 86 -4.68 7.59 11.67
N LYS A 87 -5.32 7.02 10.64
CA LYS A 87 -5.18 5.59 10.31
C LYS A 87 -3.75 5.23 9.95
N MET A 88 -3.01 6.11 9.26
CA MET A 88 -1.59 5.90 8.94
C MET A 88 -0.72 5.91 10.20
N MET A 89 -0.98 6.84 11.13
CA MET A 89 -0.24 6.96 12.39
C MET A 89 -0.46 5.79 13.36
N GLN A 90 -1.56 5.06 13.20
CA GLN A 90 -1.91 3.90 14.04
C GLN A 90 -1.28 2.58 13.58
N GLN A 91 -0.64 2.56 12.42
CA GLN A 91 -0.02 1.34 11.91
C GLN A 91 1.29 1.07 12.65
N ALA A 92 1.48 -0.18 13.06
CA ALA A 92 2.75 -0.64 13.58
C ALA A 92 3.89 -0.40 12.58
N ARG A 93 5.03 0.06 13.08
CA ARG A 93 6.14 0.54 12.26
C ARG A 93 7.50 0.33 12.93
N CYS A 94 8.57 0.59 12.18
CA CYS A 94 9.93 0.74 12.72
C CYS A 94 10.00 1.97 13.63
N GLY A 95 10.71 1.90 14.76
CA GLY A 95 10.89 2.99 15.72
C GLY A 95 11.81 4.12 15.27
N VAL A 96 12.50 3.95 14.13
CA VAL A 96 13.41 4.98 13.59
C VAL A 96 12.62 6.19 13.04
N PRO A 97 13.11 7.43 13.24
CA PRO A 97 12.49 8.62 12.65
C PRO A 97 12.51 8.65 11.11
N ASP A 98 11.44 9.16 10.49
CA ASP A 98 11.32 9.28 9.02
C ASP A 98 12.14 10.46 8.47
N VAL A 99 12.46 11.42 9.34
CA VAL A 99 13.20 12.64 8.98
C VAL A 99 14.43 12.71 9.88
N ALA A 100 15.57 13.00 9.27
CA ALA A 100 16.88 12.78 9.87
C ALA A 100 17.06 13.42 11.25
N ALA A 101 17.12 12.58 12.29
CA ALA A 101 17.97 12.73 13.48
C ALA A 101 18.11 11.40 14.23
N TYR A 102 18.85 10.45 13.67
CA TYR A 102 19.64 9.50 14.49
C TYR A 102 21.09 9.53 13.99
N VAL A 103 21.75 10.65 14.30
CA VAL A 103 23.15 10.90 13.93
C VAL A 103 24.04 10.43 15.07
N LEU A 104 24.48 9.16 15.03
CA LEU A 104 25.70 8.77 15.73
C LEU A 104 26.95 9.12 14.89
N THR A 105 26.81 9.41 13.59
CA THR A 105 27.89 9.97 12.75
C THR A 105 27.35 10.89 11.65
N GLN A 106 27.88 12.11 11.55
CA GLN A 106 27.62 13.02 10.41
C GLN A 106 28.16 12.41 9.10
N GLY A 107 27.40 12.50 8.00
CA GLY A 107 27.97 12.40 6.65
C GLY A 107 27.69 11.13 5.82
N ASN A 108 26.57 10.44 6.05
CA ASN A 108 26.19 9.15 5.42
C ASN A 108 26.95 7.95 5.99
N PRO A 109 26.58 7.47 7.19
CA PRO A 109 27.21 6.32 7.83
C PRO A 109 27.23 5.10 6.91
N ARG A 110 28.42 4.51 6.78
CA ARG A 110 28.70 3.32 5.98
C ARG A 110 29.81 2.54 6.66
N TRP A 111 29.70 1.22 6.70
CA TRP A 111 30.80 0.36 7.14
C TRP A 111 32.02 0.47 6.23
N GLU A 112 33.21 0.63 6.79
CA GLU A 112 34.46 0.69 6.02
C GLU A 112 34.79 -0.67 5.39
N GLN A 113 34.47 -1.74 6.13
CA GLN A 113 34.61 -3.14 5.74
C GLN A 113 33.33 -3.69 5.09
N THR A 114 33.52 -4.71 4.24
CA THR A 114 32.42 -5.46 3.62
C THR A 114 32.20 -6.83 4.25
N GLN A 115 33.12 -7.27 5.12
CA GLN A 115 32.97 -8.46 5.94
C GLN A 115 32.54 -8.00 7.32
N LEU A 116 31.28 -8.24 7.66
CA LEU A 116 30.68 -7.83 8.92
C LEU A 116 30.35 -9.07 9.75
N THR A 117 30.40 -8.90 11.06
CA THR A 117 30.03 -9.90 12.04
C THR A 117 28.73 -9.51 12.73
N TYR A 118 27.94 -10.50 13.12
CA TYR A 118 26.75 -10.26 13.93
C TYR A 118 26.63 -11.27 15.06
N ARG A 119 25.94 -10.87 16.14
CA ARG A 119 25.71 -11.74 17.30
C ARG A 119 24.29 -11.56 17.80
N ILE A 120 23.61 -12.69 18.03
CA ILE A 120 22.30 -12.72 18.70
C ILE A 120 22.55 -12.92 20.19
N GLU A 121 22.25 -11.91 20.99
CA GLU A 121 22.57 -11.87 22.42
C GLU A 121 21.59 -12.69 23.25
N ASN A 122 20.30 -12.56 22.95
CA ASN A 122 19.20 -13.29 23.54
C ASN A 122 18.16 -13.64 22.46
N TYR A 123 17.15 -14.41 22.83
CA TYR A 123 16.15 -14.95 21.90
C TYR A 123 14.76 -14.75 22.49
N THR A 124 13.80 -14.37 21.65
CA THR A 124 12.37 -14.40 21.97
C THR A 124 11.92 -15.82 22.35
N PRO A 125 10.99 -15.99 23.32
CA PRO A 125 10.38 -17.26 23.65
C PRO A 125 9.27 -17.68 22.66
N ASP A 126 8.85 -16.80 21.74
CA ASP A 126 7.73 -17.05 20.81
C ASP A 126 8.11 -18.04 19.70
N LEU A 127 9.40 -18.10 19.37
CA LEU A 127 9.97 -18.93 18.32
C LEU A 127 11.08 -19.81 18.87
N SER A 128 11.34 -20.94 18.19
CA SER A 128 12.53 -21.72 18.53
C SER A 128 13.79 -20.93 18.19
N ARG A 129 14.89 -21.16 18.91
CA ARG A 129 16.18 -20.51 18.60
C ARG A 129 16.63 -20.76 17.16
N ALA A 130 16.30 -21.93 16.60
CA ALA A 130 16.61 -22.26 15.21
C ALA A 130 15.78 -21.43 14.22
N ASP A 131 14.51 -21.16 14.53
CA ASP A 131 13.66 -20.29 13.70
C ASP A 131 14.13 -18.83 13.74
N VAL A 132 14.53 -18.34 14.91
CA VAL A 132 15.14 -17.00 15.07
C VAL A 132 16.43 -16.93 14.26
N ASP A 133 17.34 -17.90 14.44
CA ASP A 133 18.60 -17.97 13.70
C ASP A 133 18.38 -17.95 12.19
N HIS A 134 17.41 -18.73 11.72
CA HIS A 134 17.05 -18.82 10.31
C HIS A 134 16.45 -17.51 9.77
N ALA A 135 15.58 -16.84 10.55
CA ALA A 135 14.99 -15.56 10.17
C ALA A 135 16.07 -14.47 10.01
N ILE A 136 16.97 -14.38 10.99
CA ILE A 136 18.08 -13.42 10.97
C ILE A 136 19.06 -13.74 9.84
N GLU A 137 19.44 -15.00 9.64
CA GLU A 137 20.31 -15.40 8.53
C GLU A 137 19.71 -15.02 7.17
N LYS A 138 18.40 -15.27 6.96
CA LYS A 138 17.72 -14.89 5.73
C LYS A 138 17.68 -13.38 5.52
N ALA A 139 17.53 -12.59 6.58
CA ALA A 139 17.59 -11.13 6.50
C ALA A 139 18.95 -10.66 5.96
N PHE A 140 20.06 -11.22 6.47
CA PHE A 140 21.41 -10.95 5.94
C PHE A 140 21.60 -11.44 4.50
N GLN A 141 20.98 -12.57 4.13
CA GLN A 141 21.05 -13.10 2.76
C GLN A 141 20.40 -12.16 1.74
N LEU A 142 19.31 -11.47 2.08
CA LEU A 142 18.68 -10.50 1.17
C LEU A 142 19.66 -9.41 0.74
N TRP A 143 20.35 -8.79 1.69
CA TRP A 143 21.27 -7.69 1.43
C TRP A 143 22.58 -8.16 0.78
N SER A 144 23.13 -9.29 1.21
CA SER A 144 24.36 -9.86 0.61
C SER A 144 24.14 -10.37 -0.82
N ALA A 145 22.93 -10.78 -1.20
CA ALA A 145 22.63 -11.21 -2.57
C ALA A 145 22.83 -10.10 -3.62
N VAL A 146 22.64 -8.84 -3.23
CA VAL A 146 22.68 -7.66 -4.12
C VAL A 146 23.89 -6.76 -3.90
N THR A 147 24.77 -7.08 -2.95
CA THR A 147 25.97 -6.30 -2.62
C THR A 147 27.23 -7.18 -2.52
N PRO A 148 28.42 -6.58 -2.34
CA PRO A 148 29.64 -7.31 -1.95
C PRO A 148 29.70 -7.70 -0.47
N LEU A 149 28.68 -7.34 0.34
CA LEU A 149 28.69 -7.58 1.78
C LEU A 149 28.61 -9.07 2.10
N THR A 150 29.32 -9.48 3.15
CA THR A 150 29.25 -10.83 3.71
C THR A 150 29.12 -10.76 5.21
N PHE A 151 28.35 -11.67 5.79
CA PHE A 151 28.01 -11.66 7.20
C PHE A 151 28.40 -12.97 7.86
N SER A 152 29.00 -12.91 9.04
CA SER A 152 29.39 -14.07 9.83
C SER A 152 28.85 -13.98 11.25
N LYS A 153 28.08 -14.99 11.67
CA LYS A 153 27.60 -15.10 13.05
C LYS A 153 28.77 -15.41 13.98
N VAL A 154 28.92 -14.67 15.06
CA VAL A 154 29.84 -14.98 16.16
C VAL A 154 29.06 -15.35 17.42
N SER A 155 29.61 -16.25 18.24
CA SER A 155 28.94 -16.74 19.45
C SER A 155 29.33 -15.97 20.72
N GLU A 156 30.47 -15.31 20.71
CA GLU A 156 31.06 -14.61 21.85
C GLU A 156 31.75 -13.32 21.42
N GLY A 157 32.03 -12.44 22.39
CA GLY A 157 32.64 -11.13 22.13
C GLY A 157 31.66 -10.11 21.54
N LEU A 158 32.22 -8.99 21.09
CA LEU A 158 31.48 -7.94 20.38
C LEU A 158 31.52 -8.23 18.88
N ALA A 159 30.39 -7.97 18.21
CA ALA A 159 30.25 -8.03 16.77
C ALA A 159 30.05 -6.62 16.20
N ASP A 160 30.06 -6.46 14.88
CA ASP A 160 29.70 -5.19 14.23
C ASP A 160 28.20 -4.88 14.40
N ILE A 161 27.35 -5.93 14.52
CA ILE A 161 25.90 -5.82 14.68
C ILE A 161 25.47 -6.73 15.84
N MET A 162 25.09 -6.15 16.97
CA MET A 162 24.48 -6.89 18.09
C MET A 162 22.97 -6.92 17.90
N ILE A 163 22.35 -8.07 18.13
CA ILE A 163 20.92 -8.30 17.96
C ILE A 163 20.33 -8.76 19.28
N SER A 164 19.34 -8.03 19.77
CA SER A 164 18.67 -8.37 21.03
C SER A 164 17.16 -8.15 20.98
N PHE A 165 16.46 -8.86 21.86
CA PHE A 165 15.03 -8.72 22.12
C PHE A 165 14.84 -8.08 23.49
N THR A 166 14.26 -6.88 23.54
CA THR A 166 14.22 -6.03 24.75
C THR A 166 12.80 -5.51 25.00
N ARG A 167 12.54 -4.97 26.19
CA ARG A 167 11.23 -4.40 26.55
C ARG A 167 11.40 -3.03 27.17
N GLY A 168 10.46 -2.13 26.92
CA GLY A 168 10.41 -0.84 27.60
C GLY A 168 11.73 -0.06 27.44
N ASP A 169 12.17 0.58 28.53
CA ASP A 169 13.52 1.15 28.59
C ASP A 169 14.59 0.07 28.67
N HIS A 170 15.46 0.07 27.66
CA HIS A 170 16.52 -0.92 27.47
C HIS A 170 17.91 -0.27 27.31
N GLY A 171 18.08 0.97 27.79
CA GLY A 171 19.41 1.54 28.05
C GLY A 171 20.06 2.27 26.86
N ASP A 172 19.33 2.51 25.78
CA ASP A 172 19.80 3.22 24.58
C ASP A 172 19.12 4.60 24.35
N ASN A 173 18.20 4.99 25.24
CA ASN A 173 17.33 6.18 25.17
C ASN A 173 16.22 6.14 24.10
N SER A 174 15.93 4.97 23.54
CA SER A 174 14.83 4.72 22.62
C SER A 174 13.90 3.63 23.20
N PRO A 175 13.17 3.91 24.30
CA PRO A 175 12.36 2.89 24.95
C PRO A 175 11.19 2.43 24.06
N PHE A 176 10.86 1.14 24.12
CA PHE A 176 9.60 0.62 23.55
C PHE A 176 8.41 0.94 24.46
N TYR A 177 7.21 1.00 23.87
CA TYR A 177 5.98 1.45 24.56
C TYR A 177 4.90 0.36 24.65
N GLY A 178 5.25 -0.88 24.35
CA GLY A 178 4.35 -2.04 24.35
C GLY A 178 3.77 -2.32 22.96
N PRO A 179 2.81 -3.27 22.88
CA PRO A 179 2.41 -3.88 21.62
C PRO A 179 1.77 -2.91 20.59
N GLU A 180 1.88 -3.28 19.33
CA GLU A 180 1.26 -2.67 18.14
C GLU A 180 1.79 -1.28 17.76
N GLY A 181 2.90 -0.83 18.36
CA GLY A 181 3.53 0.47 18.14
C GLY A 181 4.83 0.37 17.33
N ASP A 182 5.95 0.58 18.04
CA ASP A 182 7.30 0.45 17.50
C ASP A 182 7.75 -1.01 17.61
N LEU A 183 7.86 -1.69 16.47
CA LEU A 183 8.16 -3.14 16.44
C LEU A 183 9.62 -3.46 16.76
N ALA A 184 10.51 -2.58 16.30
CA ALA A 184 11.94 -2.70 16.42
C ALA A 184 12.59 -1.36 16.07
N HIS A 185 13.87 -1.21 16.35
CA HIS A 185 14.70 -0.17 15.76
C HIS A 185 16.13 -0.66 15.59
N ALA A 186 16.87 0.05 14.75
CA ALA A 186 18.30 -0.19 14.56
C ALA A 186 19.09 1.11 14.44
N PHE A 187 20.34 1.03 14.86
CA PHE A 187 21.29 2.14 14.78
C PHE A 187 22.06 2.08 13.47
N GLN A 188 22.32 3.26 12.91
CA GLN A 188 23.17 3.41 11.72
C GLN A 188 24.59 2.88 11.95
N PRO A 189 25.35 2.53 10.88
CA PRO A 189 26.74 2.07 10.97
C PRO A 189 27.61 2.98 11.84
N GLY A 190 28.37 2.40 12.77
CA GLY A 190 29.24 3.17 13.65
C GLY A 190 29.86 2.35 14.78
N PRO A 191 30.70 2.97 15.63
CA PRO A 191 31.26 2.31 16.80
C PRO A 191 30.20 2.10 17.89
N HIS A 192 30.53 1.26 18.88
CA HIS A 192 29.71 0.99 20.06
C HIS A 192 28.37 0.35 19.69
N ILE A 193 27.26 1.07 19.87
CA ILE A 193 25.90 0.60 19.52
C ILE A 193 25.57 0.77 18.04
N GLY A 194 26.47 1.38 17.26
CA GLY A 194 26.25 1.58 15.83
C GLY A 194 26.14 0.24 15.10
N GLY A 195 25.04 0.03 14.38
CA GLY A 195 24.70 -1.24 13.75
C GLY A 195 23.73 -2.11 14.55
N ASP A 196 23.59 -1.90 15.86
CA ASP A 196 22.79 -2.79 16.70
C ASP A 196 21.30 -2.74 16.34
N ILE A 197 20.63 -3.87 16.52
CA ILE A 197 19.20 -4.06 16.23
C ILE A 197 18.50 -4.53 17.50
N HIS A 198 17.47 -3.80 17.91
CA HIS A 198 16.62 -4.13 19.04
C HIS A 198 15.20 -4.44 18.55
N PHE A 199 14.69 -5.59 18.93
CA PHE A 199 13.31 -6.01 18.67
C PHE A 199 12.48 -5.86 19.94
N ASP A 200 11.26 -5.33 19.84
CA ASP A 200 10.34 -5.25 20.98
C ASP A 200 9.83 -6.65 21.35
N GLU A 201 10.16 -7.09 22.55
CA GLU A 201 9.81 -8.40 23.12
C GLU A 201 8.43 -8.38 23.78
N ASP A 202 7.72 -7.24 23.79
CA ASP A 202 6.27 -7.20 24.07
C ASP A 202 5.42 -7.59 22.84
N GLU A 203 6.00 -7.62 21.63
CA GLU A 203 5.35 -8.13 20.43
C GLU A 203 5.34 -9.66 20.38
N THR A 204 4.39 -10.23 19.64
CA THR A 204 4.38 -11.68 19.35
C THR A 204 5.08 -11.96 18.02
N TRP A 205 6.28 -12.52 18.08
CA TRP A 205 7.10 -12.80 16.91
C TRP A 205 6.70 -14.10 16.21
N THR A 206 6.59 -14.06 14.88
CA THR A 206 6.16 -15.22 14.08
C THR A 206 7.14 -15.49 12.93
N ASN A 207 7.11 -16.72 12.41
CA ASN A 207 7.79 -17.13 11.18
C ASN A 207 6.81 -17.37 10.01
N ASP A 208 5.55 -16.97 10.18
CA ASP A 208 4.48 -17.08 9.18
C ASP A 208 3.84 -15.71 8.90
N LEU A 209 2.68 -15.68 8.23
CA LEU A 209 2.01 -14.43 7.87
C LEU A 209 1.16 -13.84 9.01
N ARG A 210 1.13 -14.45 10.20
CA ARG A 210 0.54 -13.83 11.39
C ARG A 210 1.44 -12.69 11.84
N HIS A 211 0.85 -11.54 12.17
CA HIS A 211 1.61 -10.38 12.65
C HIS A 211 2.32 -10.72 13.98
N TYR A 212 3.61 -10.44 14.17
CA TYR A 212 4.58 -9.81 13.25
C TYR A 212 5.69 -10.78 12.80
N ASN A 213 5.98 -10.81 11.49
CA ASN A 213 6.97 -11.72 10.91
C ASN A 213 8.41 -11.24 11.20
N LEU A 214 9.16 -12.01 11.98
CA LEU A 214 10.51 -11.63 12.41
C LEU A 214 11.49 -11.45 11.23
N PHE A 215 11.40 -12.28 10.20
CA PHE A 215 12.28 -12.17 9.03
C PHE A 215 12.07 -10.85 8.28
N TYR A 216 10.82 -10.40 8.12
CA TYR A 216 10.54 -9.11 7.48
C TYR A 216 11.08 -7.93 8.28
N VAL A 217 10.77 -7.87 9.58
CA VAL A 217 11.23 -6.77 10.45
C VAL A 217 12.76 -6.77 10.54
N ALA A 218 13.39 -7.94 10.73
CA ALA A 218 14.85 -8.03 10.76
C ALA A 218 15.50 -7.60 9.44
N ALA A 219 14.88 -7.89 8.30
CA ALA A 219 15.40 -7.44 7.01
C ALA A 219 15.33 -5.91 6.86
N HIS A 220 14.26 -5.28 7.36
CA HIS A 220 14.11 -3.82 7.41
C HIS A 220 15.16 -3.19 8.34
N GLU A 221 15.22 -3.62 9.59
CA GLU A 221 16.14 -3.06 10.60
C GLU A 221 17.60 -3.21 10.17
N LEU A 222 17.95 -4.35 9.57
CA LEU A 222 19.28 -4.56 9.02
C LEU A 222 19.61 -3.56 7.90
N GLY A 223 18.62 -3.06 7.15
CA GLY A 223 18.84 -1.97 6.20
C GLY A 223 19.36 -0.71 6.90
N HIS A 224 18.81 -0.36 8.07
CA HIS A 224 19.33 0.73 8.91
C HIS A 224 20.73 0.44 9.43
N SER A 225 20.98 -0.77 9.96
CA SER A 225 22.32 -1.21 10.39
C SER A 225 23.36 -1.15 9.26
N LEU A 226 22.92 -1.14 8.01
CA LEU A 226 23.76 -1.02 6.82
C LEU A 226 23.86 0.41 6.25
N GLY A 227 23.13 1.38 6.79
CA GLY A 227 23.25 2.78 6.38
C GLY A 227 22.06 3.33 5.59
N LEU A 228 20.98 2.55 5.44
CA LEU A 228 19.76 3.03 4.77
C LEU A 228 18.88 3.82 5.73
N SER A 229 18.19 4.81 5.18
CA SER A 229 17.08 5.50 5.83
C SER A 229 15.76 4.93 5.35
N HIS A 230 14.65 5.31 6.00
CA HIS A 230 13.33 4.98 5.49
C HIS A 230 13.13 5.49 4.06
N SER A 231 12.49 4.67 3.24
CA SER A 231 12.02 5.04 1.91
C SER A 231 10.59 5.58 1.98
N ASN A 232 10.27 6.52 1.08
CA ASN A 232 8.90 6.95 0.85
C ASN A 232 8.20 6.13 -0.25
N ASP A 233 8.90 5.14 -0.85
CA ASP A 233 8.27 4.15 -1.72
C ASP A 233 7.55 3.11 -0.87
N ILE A 234 6.21 3.13 -0.91
CA ILE A 234 5.35 2.19 -0.21
C ILE A 234 5.62 0.72 -0.56
N GLY A 235 6.22 0.42 -1.71
CA GLY A 235 6.62 -0.92 -2.12
C GLY A 235 7.96 -1.40 -1.59
N ALA A 236 8.75 -0.52 -0.96
CA ALA A 236 10.08 -0.81 -0.46
C ALA A 236 10.05 -1.56 0.87
N LEU A 237 11.04 -2.44 1.08
CA LEU A 237 11.28 -3.05 2.38
C LEU A 237 11.57 -1.98 3.42
N MET A 238 12.32 -0.94 3.06
CA MET A 238 12.64 0.21 3.92
C MET A 238 11.47 1.20 4.11
N TYR A 239 10.25 0.88 3.72
CA TYR A 239 9.08 1.67 4.09
C TYR A 239 8.81 1.53 5.60
N PRO A 240 8.51 2.60 6.36
CA PRO A 240 8.48 2.53 7.82
C PRO A 240 7.42 1.58 8.39
N ASN A 241 6.25 1.53 7.77
CA ASN A 241 5.10 0.81 8.30
C ASN A 241 5.15 -0.67 7.91
N TYR A 242 4.81 -1.54 8.85
CA TYR A 242 4.75 -2.98 8.60
C TYR A 242 3.65 -3.31 7.58
N ASN A 243 4.02 -4.01 6.50
CA ASN A 243 3.04 -4.47 5.51
C ASN A 243 3.44 -5.78 4.85
N VAL A 244 3.12 -6.89 5.51
CA VAL A 244 3.30 -8.24 4.98
C VAL A 244 1.96 -8.93 4.91
N ASN A 245 1.57 -9.37 3.71
CA ASN A 245 0.36 -10.17 3.48
C ASN A 245 0.62 -11.43 2.63
N SER A 246 1.83 -11.57 2.08
CA SER A 246 2.33 -12.76 1.38
C SER A 246 3.83 -12.93 1.60
N TYR A 247 4.34 -14.15 1.52
CA TYR A 247 5.79 -14.40 1.52
C TYR A 247 6.49 -13.75 0.32
N ASP A 248 5.76 -13.53 -0.77
CA ASP A 248 6.20 -12.74 -1.92
C ASP A 248 6.53 -11.29 -1.56
N ASP A 249 6.03 -10.80 -0.43
CA ASP A 249 6.24 -9.43 0.02
C ASP A 249 7.59 -9.23 0.72
N ILE A 250 8.23 -10.31 1.16
CA ILE A 250 9.50 -10.25 1.88
C ILE A 250 10.68 -10.39 0.89
N GLN A 251 10.84 -9.38 0.05
CA GLN A 251 11.88 -9.27 -0.98
C GLN A 251 12.32 -7.82 -1.11
N LEU A 252 13.55 -7.58 -1.58
CA LEU A 252 14.01 -6.24 -1.88
C LEU A 252 13.25 -5.67 -3.09
N SER A 253 12.70 -4.47 -2.93
CA SER A 253 12.24 -3.67 -4.05
C SER A 253 13.43 -3.12 -4.85
N GLN A 254 13.18 -2.58 -6.03
CA GLN A 254 14.23 -1.93 -6.79
C GLN A 254 14.74 -0.67 -6.10
N ASP A 255 13.91 0.01 -5.30
CA ASP A 255 14.33 1.16 -4.49
C ASP A 255 15.36 0.74 -3.43
N ASP A 256 15.10 -0.35 -2.71
CA ASP A 256 16.02 -0.91 -1.72
C ASP A 256 17.36 -1.32 -2.35
N ILE A 257 17.31 -2.01 -3.50
CA ILE A 257 18.51 -2.42 -4.25
C ILE A 257 19.32 -1.20 -4.69
N ASN A 258 18.65 -0.18 -5.25
CA ASN A 258 19.33 1.04 -5.68
C ASN A 258 19.99 1.76 -4.48
N GLY A 259 19.29 1.84 -3.36
CA GLY A 259 19.78 2.46 -2.13
C GLY A 259 21.03 1.75 -1.60
N ILE A 260 20.97 0.43 -1.41
CA ILE A 260 22.09 -0.31 -0.83
C ILE A 260 23.29 -0.38 -1.77
N GLN A 261 23.05 -0.49 -3.08
CA GLN A 261 24.12 -0.49 -4.08
C GLN A 261 24.76 0.89 -4.25
N ALA A 262 24.05 1.99 -3.97
CA ALA A 262 24.65 3.31 -3.91
C ALA A 262 25.67 3.43 -2.76
N ILE A 263 25.50 2.65 -1.69
CA ILE A 263 26.42 2.63 -0.53
C ILE A 263 27.57 1.64 -0.76
N TYR A 264 27.28 0.39 -1.15
CA TYR A 264 28.28 -0.70 -1.16
C TYR A 264 28.68 -1.19 -2.56
N GLY A 265 28.02 -0.70 -3.62
CA GLY A 265 28.12 -1.24 -4.96
C GLY A 265 27.31 -2.53 -5.18
N PRO A 266 27.17 -2.99 -6.43
CA PRO A 266 26.49 -4.23 -6.76
C PRO A 266 27.31 -5.46 -6.36
N SER A 267 26.64 -6.61 -6.22
CA SER A 267 27.33 -7.88 -6.00
C SER A 267 28.23 -8.25 -7.18
N LYS A 268 29.22 -9.12 -6.94
CA LYS A 268 30.11 -9.61 -8.02
C LYS A 268 29.44 -10.63 -8.95
N ASN A 269 28.18 -10.97 -8.71
CA ASN A 269 27.45 -11.93 -9.52
C ASN A 269 27.20 -11.38 -10.94
N PRO A 270 27.41 -12.18 -12.00
CA PRO A 270 27.23 -11.71 -13.38
C PRO A 270 25.81 -11.23 -13.69
N SER A 271 24.81 -11.87 -13.07
CA SER A 271 23.41 -11.46 -13.14
C SER A 271 23.03 -10.77 -11.84
N GLN A 272 22.70 -9.48 -11.93
CA GLN A 272 22.18 -8.73 -10.81
C GLN A 272 20.70 -9.04 -10.60
N PRO A 273 20.26 -9.35 -9.37
CA PRO A 273 18.84 -9.47 -9.06
C PRO A 273 18.11 -8.17 -9.40
N THR A 274 16.92 -8.28 -9.99
CA THR A 274 16.04 -7.14 -10.22
C THR A 274 14.94 -7.16 -9.16
N GLY A 275 14.76 -6.04 -8.47
CA GLY A 275 13.74 -5.91 -7.44
C GLY A 275 12.37 -5.63 -8.02
N ARG A 276 11.33 -5.82 -7.21
CA ARG A 276 9.97 -5.42 -7.57
C ARG A 276 9.89 -3.89 -7.67
N GLN A 277 9.08 -3.37 -8.59
CA GLN A 277 8.91 -1.94 -8.78
C GLN A 277 7.50 -1.52 -8.38
N THR A 278 7.39 -0.43 -7.64
CA THR A 278 6.11 0.21 -7.36
C THR A 278 5.61 0.90 -8.62
N PRO A 279 4.35 0.67 -9.05
CA PRO A 279 3.79 1.28 -10.24
C PRO A 279 3.83 2.81 -10.17
N GLN A 280 4.40 3.43 -11.21
CA GLN A 280 4.44 4.88 -11.32
C GLN A 280 3.23 5.37 -12.11
N MET A 281 2.30 6.07 -11.45
CA MET A 281 1.02 6.52 -12.04
C MET A 281 1.20 7.34 -13.31
N CYS A 282 2.28 8.13 -13.40
CA CYS A 282 2.58 8.95 -14.57
C CYS A 282 3.55 8.33 -15.57
N ASP A 283 3.96 7.08 -15.39
CA ASP A 283 4.69 6.38 -16.44
C ASP A 283 3.77 6.08 -17.64
N SER A 284 4.18 6.56 -18.81
CA SER A 284 3.52 6.27 -20.08
C SER A 284 3.48 4.79 -20.47
N LYS A 285 4.29 3.94 -19.81
CA LYS A 285 4.31 2.49 -20.01
C LYS A 285 3.38 1.74 -19.05
N LEU A 286 2.70 2.44 -18.13
CA LEU A 286 1.79 1.86 -17.16
C LEU A 286 0.69 1.02 -17.85
N THR A 287 0.46 -0.15 -17.28
CA THR A 287 -0.60 -1.10 -17.62
C THR A 287 -1.32 -1.50 -16.32
N PHE A 288 -2.49 -2.12 -16.43
CA PHE A 288 -3.29 -2.52 -15.28
C PHE A 288 -3.65 -3.99 -15.42
N ASP A 289 -3.68 -4.71 -14.30
CA ASP A 289 -4.07 -6.11 -14.30
C ASP A 289 -5.60 -6.25 -14.18
N ALA A 290 -6.26 -5.29 -13.54
CA ALA A 290 -7.72 -5.19 -13.48
C ALA A 290 -8.15 -3.76 -13.15
N ILE A 291 -9.38 -3.39 -13.49
CA ILE A 291 -9.99 -2.11 -13.11
C ILE A 291 -11.45 -2.38 -12.73
N THR A 292 -11.91 -1.79 -11.64
CA THR A 292 -13.31 -1.88 -11.21
C THR A 292 -13.80 -0.53 -10.72
N THR A 293 -15.12 -0.41 -10.56
CA THR A 293 -15.73 0.65 -9.79
C THR A 293 -15.98 0.21 -8.35
N LEU A 294 -16.14 1.18 -7.46
CA LEU A 294 -16.70 1.03 -6.12
C LEU A 294 -17.53 2.26 -5.83
N ARG A 295 -18.87 2.12 -5.86
CA ARG A 295 -19.83 3.19 -5.53
C ARG A 295 -19.55 4.49 -6.31
N GLY A 296 -19.18 4.35 -7.58
CA GLY A 296 -18.90 5.47 -8.51
C GLY A 296 -17.43 5.92 -8.59
N GLU A 297 -16.59 5.52 -7.64
CA GLU A 297 -15.13 5.69 -7.74
C GLU A 297 -14.52 4.59 -8.62
N VAL A 298 -13.40 4.88 -9.27
CA VAL A 298 -12.70 3.91 -10.12
C VAL A 298 -11.42 3.50 -9.41
N MET A 299 -11.17 2.20 -9.32
CA MET A 299 -9.95 1.62 -8.75
C MET A 299 -9.19 0.87 -9.83
N PHE A 300 -7.95 1.29 -10.06
CA PHE A 300 -7.02 0.66 -10.98
C PHE A 300 -6.10 -0.28 -10.20
N LEU A 301 -6.03 -1.54 -10.58
CA LEU A 301 -5.29 -2.56 -9.83
C LEU A 301 -4.04 -2.96 -10.62
N LYS A 302 -2.90 -3.00 -9.93
CA LYS A 302 -1.63 -3.43 -10.52
C LYS A 302 -0.76 -4.11 -9.47
N ASP A 303 -0.39 -5.35 -9.74
CA ASP A 303 0.40 -6.24 -8.91
C ASP A 303 -0.22 -6.35 -7.49
N ARG A 304 0.33 -5.62 -6.52
CA ARG A 304 -0.12 -5.60 -5.11
C ARG A 304 -0.85 -4.31 -4.73
N PHE A 305 -0.95 -3.38 -5.67
CA PHE A 305 -1.37 -2.01 -5.44
C PHE A 305 -2.70 -1.70 -6.11
N TYR A 306 -3.47 -0.82 -5.48
CA TYR A 306 -4.53 -0.11 -6.14
C TYR A 306 -4.13 1.36 -6.32
N MET A 307 -4.65 1.98 -7.36
CA MET A 307 -4.54 3.40 -7.64
C MET A 307 -5.95 3.99 -7.78
N ARG A 308 -6.20 5.13 -7.14
CA ARG A 308 -7.44 5.88 -7.30
C ARG A 308 -7.14 7.23 -7.96
N PRO A 309 -7.83 7.58 -9.06
CA PRO A 309 -7.70 8.89 -9.65
C PRO A 309 -8.10 9.97 -8.64
N GLY A 310 -7.27 11.01 -8.55
CA GLY A 310 -7.60 12.21 -7.82
C GLY A 310 -8.81 12.92 -8.42
N SER A 311 -9.55 13.65 -7.58
CA SER A 311 -10.56 14.61 -8.03
C SER A 311 -9.89 15.91 -8.47
N HIS A 312 -10.67 16.90 -8.93
CA HIS A 312 -10.13 18.24 -9.20
C HIS A 312 -9.42 18.89 -7.98
N TYR A 313 -9.65 18.38 -6.76
CA TYR A 313 -9.11 18.90 -5.50
C TYR A 313 -8.32 17.87 -4.68
N SER A 314 -8.04 16.68 -5.23
CA SER A 314 -7.22 15.65 -4.58
C SER A 314 -6.19 15.10 -5.53
N GLU A 315 -5.01 14.80 -5.00
CA GLU A 315 -3.97 14.06 -5.71
C GLU A 315 -4.43 12.61 -5.92
N PRO A 316 -3.92 11.92 -6.94
CA PRO A 316 -4.16 10.50 -7.09
C PRO A 316 -3.48 9.71 -5.97
N GLU A 317 -4.13 8.63 -5.53
CA GLU A 317 -3.68 7.81 -4.41
C GLU A 317 -3.15 6.48 -4.92
N LEU A 318 -2.09 5.96 -4.28
CA LEU A 318 -1.56 4.62 -4.49
C LEU A 318 -1.32 3.96 -3.14
N HIS A 319 -1.95 2.82 -2.93
CA HIS A 319 -1.79 2.01 -1.72
C HIS A 319 -1.92 0.53 -2.03
N TYR A 320 -1.62 -0.32 -1.05
CA TYR A 320 -1.79 -1.76 -1.19
C TYR A 320 -3.25 -2.19 -1.20
N ILE A 321 -3.56 -3.21 -2.00
CA ILE A 321 -4.89 -3.84 -2.07
C ILE A 321 -5.30 -4.42 -0.70
N ASN A 322 -4.33 -4.98 0.03
CA ASN A 322 -4.52 -5.63 1.32
C ASN A 322 -5.04 -4.67 2.44
N VAL A 323 -4.86 -3.35 2.29
CA VAL A 323 -5.37 -2.34 3.23
C VAL A 323 -6.90 -2.38 3.33
N PHE A 324 -7.57 -2.76 2.23
CA PHE A 324 -9.01 -2.99 2.21
C PHE A 324 -9.35 -4.47 2.31
N TRP A 325 -8.58 -5.34 1.64
CA TRP A 325 -8.91 -6.75 1.51
C TRP A 325 -7.67 -7.63 1.74
N PRO A 326 -7.29 -7.90 3.00
CA PRO A 326 -6.05 -8.60 3.34
C PRO A 326 -5.99 -10.04 2.80
N ASN A 327 -7.15 -10.67 2.60
CA ASN A 327 -7.26 -12.04 2.11
C ASN A 327 -7.31 -12.17 0.58
N LEU A 328 -7.17 -11.06 -0.18
CA LEU A 328 -7.08 -11.13 -1.63
C LEU A 328 -5.65 -11.49 -2.07
N PRO A 329 -5.50 -12.34 -3.11
CA PRO A 329 -4.19 -12.60 -3.67
C PRO A 329 -3.68 -11.39 -4.47
N ASN A 330 -2.35 -11.21 -4.49
CA ASN A 330 -1.68 -10.28 -5.39
C ASN A 330 -1.86 -10.70 -6.87
N GLY A 331 -1.75 -9.76 -7.82
CA GLY A 331 -1.81 -10.04 -9.27
C GLY A 331 -3.20 -10.51 -9.71
N LEU A 332 -4.23 -9.73 -9.35
CA LEU A 332 -5.62 -9.95 -9.78
C LEU A 332 -5.74 -9.76 -11.29
N GLN A 333 -6.53 -10.59 -11.97
CA GLN A 333 -6.60 -10.60 -13.44
C GLN A 333 -7.89 -9.99 -13.99
N ALA A 334 -8.94 -9.91 -13.19
CA ALA A 334 -10.15 -9.18 -13.57
C ALA A 334 -10.89 -8.73 -12.32
N ALA A 335 -11.68 -7.66 -12.44
CA ALA A 335 -12.54 -7.18 -11.37
C ALA A 335 -13.77 -6.51 -11.96
N TYR A 336 -14.93 -6.64 -11.30
CA TYR A 336 -16.10 -5.82 -11.62
C TYR A 336 -17.01 -5.63 -10.41
N GLU A 337 -17.75 -4.53 -10.42
CA GLU A 337 -18.78 -4.22 -9.44
C GLU A 337 -20.15 -4.65 -9.98
N PHE A 338 -20.87 -5.46 -9.20
CA PHE A 338 -22.28 -5.70 -9.38
C PHE A 338 -23.08 -4.76 -8.46
N ALA A 339 -23.38 -3.57 -8.99
CA ALA A 339 -23.93 -2.46 -8.22
C ALA A 339 -25.25 -2.80 -7.47
N ASP A 340 -26.13 -3.60 -8.07
CA ASP A 340 -27.41 -4.00 -7.46
C ASP A 340 -27.27 -4.78 -6.15
N ARG A 341 -26.11 -5.41 -5.92
CA ARG A 341 -25.80 -6.14 -4.68
C ARG A 341 -24.73 -5.46 -3.83
N ASP A 342 -24.23 -4.31 -4.26
CA ASP A 342 -23.07 -3.63 -3.64
C ASP A 342 -21.89 -4.59 -3.49
N GLU A 343 -21.67 -5.44 -4.51
CA GLU A 343 -20.64 -6.48 -4.52
C GLU A 343 -19.55 -6.16 -5.53
N ILE A 344 -18.28 -6.24 -5.14
CA ILE A 344 -17.16 -6.32 -6.10
C ILE A 344 -16.70 -7.76 -6.17
N ARG A 345 -16.45 -8.25 -7.38
CA ARG A 345 -15.89 -9.58 -7.63
C ARG A 345 -14.51 -9.44 -8.24
N PHE A 346 -13.51 -10.09 -7.63
CA PHE A 346 -12.12 -10.13 -8.09
C PHE A 346 -11.76 -11.53 -8.54
N PHE A 347 -11.00 -11.65 -9.64
CA PHE A 347 -10.70 -12.91 -10.29
C PHE A 347 -9.19 -13.15 -10.33
N LYS A 348 -8.77 -14.38 -10.05
CA LYS A 348 -7.40 -14.86 -10.25
C LYS A 348 -7.42 -16.36 -10.49
N GLY A 349 -6.80 -16.79 -11.59
CA GLY A 349 -6.88 -18.17 -12.06
C GLY A 349 -8.34 -18.60 -12.25
N ASN A 350 -8.64 -19.81 -11.79
CA ASN A 350 -9.97 -20.40 -11.88
C ASN A 350 -10.86 -20.08 -10.66
N GLU A 351 -10.46 -19.10 -9.86
CA GLU A 351 -11.16 -18.67 -8.66
C GLU A 351 -11.55 -17.19 -8.70
N TYR A 352 -12.57 -16.84 -7.92
CA TYR A 352 -12.94 -15.48 -7.66
C TYR A 352 -13.34 -15.27 -6.20
N TRP A 353 -13.18 -14.03 -5.75
CA TRP A 353 -13.57 -13.53 -4.43
C TRP A 353 -14.68 -12.52 -4.62
N ALA A 354 -15.58 -12.40 -3.64
CA ALA A 354 -16.55 -11.33 -3.60
C ALA A 354 -16.43 -10.55 -2.29
N VAL A 355 -16.57 -9.24 -2.39
CA VAL A 355 -16.48 -8.32 -1.26
C VAL A 355 -17.66 -7.35 -1.28
N ARG A 356 -18.03 -6.82 -0.11
CA ARG A 356 -18.96 -5.71 0.04
C ARG A 356 -18.28 -4.60 0.84
N GLY A 357 -18.02 -3.47 0.19
CA GLY A 357 -17.12 -2.46 0.77
C GLY A 357 -15.73 -3.06 1.05
N THR A 358 -15.31 -3.06 2.32
CA THR A 358 -14.04 -3.65 2.77
C THR A 358 -14.19 -5.09 3.28
N GLU A 359 -15.40 -5.63 3.36
CA GLU A 359 -15.65 -6.95 3.95
C GLU A 359 -15.62 -8.03 2.87
N MET A 360 -14.83 -9.08 3.12
CA MET A 360 -14.87 -10.29 2.30
C MET A 360 -16.10 -11.12 2.63
N LEU A 361 -16.85 -11.53 1.61
CA LEU A 361 -18.05 -12.33 1.82
C LEU A 361 -17.69 -13.77 2.23
N PRO A 362 -18.51 -14.43 3.06
CA PRO A 362 -18.26 -15.80 3.50
C PRO A 362 -18.39 -16.82 2.35
N GLY A 363 -17.55 -17.85 2.40
CA GLY A 363 -17.56 -18.95 1.42
C GLY A 363 -16.88 -18.61 0.09
N TYR A 364 -15.96 -17.65 0.11
CA TYR A 364 -15.02 -17.33 -0.97
C TYR A 364 -13.57 -17.70 -0.54
N PRO A 365 -12.67 -18.03 -1.48
CA PRO A 365 -12.86 -18.05 -2.94
C PRO A 365 -13.83 -19.13 -3.44
N ARG A 366 -14.34 -18.93 -4.65
CA ARG A 366 -15.19 -19.89 -5.37
C ARG A 366 -14.67 -20.14 -6.77
N SER A 367 -14.94 -21.33 -7.30
CA SER A 367 -14.54 -21.71 -8.66
C SER A 367 -15.42 -21.04 -9.72
N ILE A 368 -14.79 -20.46 -10.75
CA ILE A 368 -15.49 -19.83 -11.87
C ILE A 368 -16.32 -20.83 -12.69
N HIS A 369 -15.91 -22.11 -12.73
CA HIS A 369 -16.63 -23.16 -13.45
C HIS A 369 -17.97 -23.48 -12.80
N ARG A 370 -17.99 -23.56 -11.45
CA ARG A 370 -19.20 -23.88 -10.70
C ARG A 370 -20.14 -22.69 -10.59
N SER A 371 -19.59 -21.49 -10.37
CA SER A 371 -20.41 -20.29 -10.18
C SER A 371 -20.97 -19.72 -11.48
N PHE A 372 -20.16 -19.68 -12.54
CA PHE A 372 -20.54 -19.01 -13.80
C PHE A 372 -20.75 -19.98 -14.97
N GLY A 373 -20.39 -21.26 -14.82
CA GLY A 373 -20.57 -22.25 -15.88
C GLY A 373 -19.49 -22.23 -16.97
N PHE A 374 -18.32 -21.64 -16.70
CA PHE A 374 -17.20 -21.68 -17.64
C PHE A 374 -16.72 -23.11 -17.89
N PRO A 375 -16.35 -23.47 -19.14
CA PRO A 375 -15.74 -24.76 -19.42
C PRO A 375 -14.39 -24.88 -18.71
N ARG A 376 -13.96 -26.11 -18.40
CA ARG A 376 -12.70 -26.37 -17.68
C ARG A 376 -11.45 -25.89 -18.41
N SER A 377 -11.54 -25.65 -19.72
CA SER A 377 -10.45 -25.10 -20.54
C SER A 377 -10.19 -23.61 -20.29
N VAL A 378 -11.08 -22.91 -19.58
CA VAL A 378 -10.89 -21.50 -19.21
C VAL A 378 -10.23 -21.47 -17.84
N GLU A 379 -8.92 -21.24 -17.82
CA GLU A 379 -8.12 -21.27 -16.59
C GLU A 379 -8.02 -19.91 -15.89
N ASN A 380 -8.36 -18.82 -16.60
CA ASN A 380 -8.36 -17.46 -16.08
C ASN A 380 -9.35 -16.57 -16.87
N ILE A 381 -9.60 -15.37 -16.34
CA ILE A 381 -10.38 -14.31 -16.98
C ILE A 381 -9.47 -13.08 -17.09
N ASP A 382 -9.37 -12.50 -18.29
CA ASP A 382 -8.46 -11.38 -18.57
C ASP A 382 -9.07 -10.02 -18.22
N ALA A 383 -10.40 -9.89 -18.30
CA ALA A 383 -11.11 -8.70 -17.85
C ALA A 383 -12.59 -9.02 -17.63
N ALA A 384 -13.27 -8.20 -16.83
CA ALA A 384 -14.70 -8.33 -16.56
C ALA A 384 -15.35 -6.96 -16.40
N VAL A 385 -16.61 -6.81 -16.84
CA VAL A 385 -17.40 -5.60 -16.58
C VAL A 385 -18.88 -5.94 -16.50
N PHE A 386 -19.57 -5.36 -15.52
CA PHE A 386 -21.03 -5.39 -15.44
C PHE A 386 -21.63 -4.18 -16.17
N GLU A 387 -22.53 -4.44 -17.11
CA GLU A 387 -23.25 -3.41 -17.85
C GLU A 387 -24.59 -3.11 -17.16
N GLU A 388 -24.62 -2.03 -16.38
CA GLU A 388 -25.76 -1.65 -15.53
C GLU A 388 -27.09 -1.54 -16.30
N ASN A 389 -27.05 -1.09 -17.56
CA ASN A 389 -28.26 -0.89 -18.36
C ASN A 389 -28.92 -2.19 -18.81
N THR A 390 -28.18 -3.30 -18.85
CA THR A 390 -28.66 -4.58 -19.38
C THR A 390 -28.69 -5.69 -18.34
N GLY A 391 -28.04 -5.49 -17.18
CA GLY A 391 -27.89 -6.51 -16.17
C GLY A 391 -26.94 -7.64 -16.58
N LYS A 392 -26.11 -7.40 -17.59
CA LYS A 392 -25.21 -8.39 -18.17
C LYS A 392 -23.78 -8.15 -17.72
N THR A 393 -23.12 -9.21 -17.29
CA THR A 393 -21.68 -9.22 -17.06
C THR A 393 -20.98 -9.79 -18.29
N TYR A 394 -19.98 -9.06 -18.79
CA TYR A 394 -19.13 -9.50 -19.88
C TYR A 394 -17.79 -9.96 -19.31
N PHE A 395 -17.38 -11.18 -19.68
CA PHE A 395 -16.08 -11.75 -19.32
C PHE A 395 -15.23 -11.92 -20.57
N PHE A 396 -14.02 -11.37 -20.54
CA PHE A 396 -13.06 -11.42 -21.63
C PHE A 396 -12.03 -12.51 -21.32
N VAL A 397 -11.84 -13.42 -22.28
CA VAL A 397 -10.91 -14.56 -22.15
C VAL A 397 -10.20 -14.74 -23.48
N ALA A 398 -8.92 -14.40 -23.53
CA ALA A 398 -8.10 -14.34 -24.73
C ALA A 398 -8.78 -13.50 -25.84
N ASP A 399 -9.10 -14.12 -26.99
CA ASP A 399 -9.77 -13.49 -28.13
C ASP A 399 -11.31 -13.55 -28.07
N LYS A 400 -11.85 -14.14 -27.01
CA LYS A 400 -13.26 -14.44 -26.86
C LYS A 400 -13.90 -13.64 -25.73
N ILE A 401 -15.21 -13.51 -25.85
CA ILE A 401 -16.07 -12.92 -24.85
C ILE A 401 -17.17 -13.91 -24.46
N TRP A 402 -17.54 -13.89 -23.19
CA TRP A 402 -18.70 -14.55 -22.61
C TRP A 402 -19.64 -13.50 -22.03
N ARG A 403 -20.96 -13.77 -22.05
CA ARG A 403 -21.96 -12.88 -21.45
C ARG A 403 -22.80 -13.66 -20.45
N TYR A 404 -22.80 -13.20 -19.23
CA TYR A 404 -23.49 -13.80 -18.10
C TYR A 404 -24.65 -12.90 -17.67
N ASP A 405 -25.80 -13.50 -17.42
CA ASP A 405 -26.97 -12.82 -16.89
C ASP A 405 -26.96 -12.94 -15.36
N GLU A 406 -26.71 -11.84 -14.65
CA GLU A 406 -26.61 -11.85 -13.17
C GLU A 406 -27.95 -12.20 -12.49
N TYR A 407 -29.07 -11.92 -13.15
CA TYR A 407 -30.40 -12.17 -12.59
C TYR A 407 -30.85 -13.61 -12.84
N LYS A 408 -30.59 -14.15 -14.04
CA LYS A 408 -30.84 -15.57 -14.35
C LYS A 408 -29.75 -16.51 -13.83
N GLN A 409 -28.64 -15.94 -13.37
CA GLN A 409 -27.45 -16.66 -12.89
C GLN A 409 -26.96 -17.74 -13.87
N SER A 410 -26.88 -17.39 -15.15
CA SER A 410 -26.44 -18.30 -16.21
C SER A 410 -25.83 -17.56 -17.39
N MET A 411 -24.96 -18.26 -18.13
CA MET A 411 -24.42 -17.76 -19.40
C MET A 411 -25.52 -17.66 -20.46
N ASP A 412 -25.53 -16.56 -21.21
CA ASP A 412 -26.42 -16.40 -22.36
C ASP A 412 -26.06 -17.39 -23.47
N ALA A 413 -27.09 -17.92 -24.14
CA ALA A 413 -26.91 -18.81 -25.27
C ALA A 413 -26.16 -18.12 -26.43
N GLY A 414 -25.33 -18.89 -27.15
CA GLY A 414 -24.54 -18.40 -28.29
C GLY A 414 -23.22 -17.72 -27.90
N TYR A 415 -22.79 -17.85 -26.65
CA TYR A 415 -21.44 -17.52 -26.18
C TYR A 415 -20.59 -18.79 -25.98
N PRO A 416 -19.26 -18.72 -26.16
CA PRO A 416 -18.47 -17.50 -26.40
C PRO A 416 -18.54 -16.98 -27.84
N LYS A 417 -18.27 -15.68 -28.01
CA LYS A 417 -18.14 -15.02 -29.32
C LYS A 417 -16.76 -14.40 -29.47
N GLN A 418 -16.42 -13.99 -30.68
CA GLN A 418 -15.27 -13.13 -30.94
C GLN A 418 -15.53 -11.73 -30.35
N ILE A 419 -14.52 -11.13 -29.69
CA ILE A 419 -14.65 -9.80 -29.07
C ILE A 419 -15.19 -8.76 -30.07
N ALA A 420 -14.67 -8.78 -31.30
CA ALA A 420 -15.06 -7.84 -32.35
C ALA A 420 -16.54 -7.92 -32.77
N ALA A 421 -17.25 -9.02 -32.47
CA ALA A 421 -18.66 -9.16 -32.79
C ALA A 421 -19.54 -8.22 -31.94
N ASP A 422 -19.19 -8.05 -30.67
CA ASP A 422 -19.91 -7.18 -29.74
C ASP A 422 -19.23 -5.81 -29.58
N PHE A 423 -17.88 -5.78 -29.65
CA PHE A 423 -17.04 -4.61 -29.40
C PHE A 423 -16.08 -4.35 -30.57
N PRO A 424 -16.56 -3.88 -31.73
CA PRO A 424 -15.70 -3.61 -32.87
C PRO A 424 -14.72 -2.46 -32.58
N GLY A 425 -13.46 -2.63 -33.01
CA GLY A 425 -12.43 -1.57 -32.98
C GLY A 425 -11.52 -1.54 -31.74
N ILE A 426 -11.81 -2.32 -30.69
CA ILE A 426 -10.94 -2.37 -29.49
C ILE A 426 -9.78 -3.37 -29.63
N GLY A 427 -9.91 -4.33 -30.55
CA GLY A 427 -8.93 -5.39 -30.77
C GLY A 427 -9.47 -6.78 -30.41
N ASN A 428 -8.55 -7.69 -30.12
CA ASN A 428 -8.79 -9.11 -29.83
C ASN A 428 -8.25 -9.55 -28.46
N HIS A 429 -7.99 -8.61 -27.56
CA HIS A 429 -7.56 -8.88 -26.18
C HIS A 429 -7.90 -7.66 -25.33
N VAL A 430 -8.14 -7.87 -24.04
CA VAL A 430 -8.50 -6.81 -23.09
C VAL A 430 -7.81 -7.11 -21.77
N ASP A 431 -6.96 -6.19 -21.32
CA ASP A 431 -6.24 -6.31 -20.05
C ASP A 431 -7.13 -5.87 -18.89
N ALA A 432 -8.00 -4.88 -19.11
CA ALA A 432 -8.98 -4.42 -18.14
C ALA A 432 -10.13 -3.66 -18.81
N VAL A 433 -11.28 -3.64 -18.17
CA VAL A 433 -12.42 -2.82 -18.62
C VAL A 433 -13.26 -2.39 -17.42
N PHE A 434 -13.83 -1.19 -17.49
CA PHE A 434 -14.88 -0.77 -16.56
C PHE A 434 -15.93 0.10 -17.26
N GLN A 435 -17.09 0.25 -16.63
CA GLN A 435 -18.15 1.14 -17.07
C GLN A 435 -18.15 2.43 -16.25
N LYS A 436 -18.32 3.59 -16.92
CA LYS A 436 -18.59 4.87 -16.25
C LYS A 436 -19.39 5.80 -17.15
N ASN A 437 -20.42 6.43 -16.61
CA ASN A 437 -21.30 7.36 -17.32
C ASN A 437 -21.89 6.76 -18.64
N GLY A 438 -22.22 5.47 -18.61
CA GLY A 438 -22.77 4.72 -19.76
C GLY A 438 -21.77 4.39 -20.87
N PHE A 439 -20.47 4.65 -20.68
CA PHE A 439 -19.41 4.25 -21.60
C PHE A 439 -18.56 3.13 -21.00
N LEU A 440 -18.02 2.28 -21.87
CA LEU A 440 -17.04 1.27 -21.51
C LEU A 440 -15.64 1.81 -21.81
N TYR A 441 -14.73 1.63 -20.87
CA TYR A 441 -13.33 2.04 -21.00
C TYR A 441 -12.46 0.79 -21.03
N PHE A 442 -12.01 0.41 -22.22
CA PHE A 442 -11.18 -0.77 -22.44
C PHE A 442 -9.70 -0.42 -22.39
N PHE A 443 -8.89 -1.29 -21.80
CA PHE A 443 -7.45 -1.15 -21.70
C PHE A 443 -6.79 -2.34 -22.37
N ARG A 444 -5.79 -2.07 -23.21
CA ARG A 444 -4.98 -3.09 -23.89
C ARG A 444 -3.57 -2.59 -24.09
N GLY A 445 -2.63 -3.15 -23.35
CA GLY A 445 -1.28 -2.64 -23.19
C GLY A 445 -1.30 -1.14 -22.93
N ARG A 446 -0.58 -0.38 -23.76
CA ARG A 446 -0.42 1.08 -23.62
C ARG A 446 -1.54 1.90 -24.27
N ARG A 447 -2.75 1.34 -24.41
CA ARG A 447 -3.88 1.99 -25.07
C ARG A 447 -5.16 1.86 -24.25
N GLN A 448 -5.90 2.96 -24.16
CA GLN A 448 -7.22 3.04 -23.58
C GLN A 448 -8.24 3.44 -24.66
N TYR A 449 -9.33 2.71 -24.77
CA TYR A 449 -10.41 2.93 -25.72
C TYR A 449 -11.68 3.31 -24.97
N LYS A 450 -12.23 4.50 -25.22
CA LYS A 450 -13.59 4.85 -24.79
C LYS A 450 -14.57 4.33 -25.83
N PHE A 451 -15.44 3.41 -25.46
CA PHE A 451 -16.41 2.75 -26.32
C PHE A 451 -17.84 3.10 -25.92
N ASP A 452 -18.67 3.44 -26.90
CA ASP A 452 -20.10 3.66 -26.70
C ASP A 452 -20.89 2.40 -27.07
N PRO A 453 -21.48 1.70 -26.10
CA PRO A 453 -22.23 0.47 -26.35
C PRO A 453 -23.48 0.68 -27.21
N ARG A 454 -24.05 1.90 -27.23
CA ARG A 454 -25.26 2.22 -28.00
C ARG A 454 -24.98 2.34 -29.49
N THR A 455 -23.90 3.03 -29.85
CA THR A 455 -23.50 3.23 -31.25
C THR A 455 -22.52 2.16 -31.74
N LYS A 456 -22.00 1.32 -30.83
CA LYS A 456 -20.95 0.31 -31.07
C LYS A 456 -19.71 0.90 -31.73
N ARG A 457 -19.23 2.03 -31.22
CA ARG A 457 -18.07 2.75 -31.77
C ARG A 457 -17.08 3.14 -30.68
N VAL A 458 -15.79 3.09 -31.04
CA VAL A 458 -14.72 3.73 -30.28
C VAL A 458 -14.80 5.24 -30.52
N LEU A 459 -14.92 6.01 -29.43
CA LEU A 459 -15.02 7.46 -29.46
C LEU A 459 -13.66 8.13 -29.31
N THR A 460 -12.81 7.62 -28.41
CA THR A 460 -11.47 8.16 -28.16
C THR A 460 -10.46 7.06 -27.89
N LEU A 461 -9.20 7.35 -28.21
CA LEU A 461 -8.04 6.52 -27.94
C LEU A 461 -7.01 7.35 -27.16
N LEU A 462 -6.71 6.95 -25.93
CA LEU A 462 -5.80 7.65 -25.02
C LEU A 462 -4.76 6.68 -24.44
N LYS A 463 -3.83 7.21 -23.63
CA LYS A 463 -2.94 6.38 -22.80
C LYS A 463 -3.69 5.86 -21.55
N PRO A 464 -3.32 4.69 -21.02
CA PRO A 464 -3.93 4.11 -19.82
C PRO A 464 -3.91 5.06 -18.62
N ASN A 465 -2.82 5.81 -18.44
CA ASN A 465 -2.66 6.75 -17.33
C ASN A 465 -3.39 8.09 -17.49
N SER A 466 -4.24 8.25 -18.51
CA SER A 466 -4.97 9.51 -18.76
C SER A 466 -5.92 9.93 -17.64
N TRP A 467 -6.20 9.05 -16.67
CA TRP A 467 -7.03 9.34 -15.50
C TRP A 467 -6.28 10.04 -14.36
N PHE A 468 -4.94 10.04 -14.34
CA PHE A 468 -4.16 10.46 -13.18
C PHE A 468 -3.63 11.90 -13.24
N ASN A 469 -4.19 12.77 -14.09
CA ASN A 469 -3.80 14.18 -14.23
C ASN A 469 -2.28 14.41 -14.38
N CYS A 470 -1.59 13.49 -15.05
CA CYS A 470 -0.16 13.58 -15.30
C CYS A 470 0.14 14.77 -16.20
N ARG A 471 0.88 15.75 -15.66
CA ARG A 471 1.28 16.98 -16.35
C ARG A 471 2.51 16.79 -17.22
#